data_AF-A0A523CYL8-F1
#
_entry.id   AF-A0A523CYL8-F1
#
_cell.length_a   1.000
_cell.length_b   1.000
_cell.length_c   1.000
_cell.angle_alpha   90.00
_cell.angle_beta   90.00
_cell.angle_gamma   90.00
#
_symmetry.space_group_name_H-M   'P 1'
#
loop_
_entity.id
_entity.type
_entity.pdbx_description
1 polymer ?
#
loop_
_entity_poly.entity_id
_entity_poly.type
_entity_poly.pdbx_seq_one_letter_code
_entity_poly.pdbx_strand_id
1 'polypeptide(L)'
;MVSAKLTCALLEKLWHKNQAVLRSLVRNILVDPSSVEDVLQEAFIKLLESNKHFSNKNEAYNYMRKVVLNTSIDHYRCRRRRNAYSLNPGNPASLSPSAPNPLNLLIEKERDEVRNSILKEVRKTLGELPPAQKEAIDIAFNRNHRKIKDICTEKAIPYSTIRSRVTAGIDHIRRQLTVKGIYRTLGEVPREESTGSTVGGNAEV
;
A
#
# COMPACT_ATOMS: atom_id res chain seq x y z
N MET A 1 -6.45 -23.58 -16.97
CA MET A 1 -5.18 -22.96 -16.53
C MET A 1 -5.15 -22.96 -15.00
N VAL A 2 -4.23 -23.74 -14.43
CA VAL A 2 -4.17 -24.12 -13.02
C VAL A 2 -3.80 -22.91 -12.15
N SER A 3 -4.75 -22.43 -11.34
CA SER A 3 -4.46 -21.43 -10.30
C SER A 3 -3.50 -22.05 -9.29
N ALA A 4 -2.29 -21.51 -9.18
CA ALA A 4 -1.22 -22.07 -8.38
C ALA A 4 -1.61 -22.11 -6.90
N LYS A 5 -1.80 -23.33 -6.39
CA LYS A 5 -2.10 -23.67 -4.99
C LYS A 5 -0.94 -23.19 -4.11
N LEU A 6 -1.11 -22.09 -3.36
CA LEU A 6 -0.17 -21.71 -2.30
C LEU A 6 -0.48 -22.58 -1.07
N THR A 7 0.26 -23.69 -0.92
CA THR A 7 0.13 -24.69 0.15
C THR A 7 0.82 -24.27 1.46
N CYS A 8 0.49 -24.96 2.56
CA CYS A 8 1.14 -24.81 3.89
C CYS A 8 2.67 -24.73 3.82
N ALA A 9 3.29 -25.48 2.90
CA ALA A 9 4.74 -25.47 2.67
C ALA A 9 5.31 -24.07 2.31
N LEU A 10 4.55 -23.23 1.60
CA LEU A 10 4.99 -21.86 1.34
C LEU A 10 4.90 -20.98 2.60
N LEU A 11 3.84 -21.15 3.41
CA LEU A 11 3.69 -20.41 4.67
C LEU A 11 4.83 -20.75 5.63
N GLU A 12 5.19 -22.03 5.75
CA GLU A 12 6.36 -22.47 6.52
C GLU A 12 7.65 -21.82 6.03
N LYS A 13 7.89 -21.84 4.71
CA LYS A 13 9.08 -21.22 4.12
C LYS A 13 9.14 -19.71 4.38
N LEU A 14 7.99 -19.02 4.28
CA LEU A 14 7.90 -17.60 4.59
C LEU A 14 8.08 -17.32 6.08
N TRP A 15 7.55 -18.18 6.95
CA TRP A 15 7.70 -18.08 8.39
C TRP A 15 9.16 -18.15 8.79
N HIS A 16 9.87 -19.22 8.41
CA HIS A 16 11.28 -19.40 8.74
C HIS A 16 12.15 -18.27 8.20
N LYS A 17 11.90 -17.82 6.97
CA LYS A 17 12.64 -16.70 6.38
C LYS A 17 12.47 -15.40 7.17
N ASN A 18 11.32 -15.19 7.82
CA ASN A 18 10.97 -13.93 8.47
C ASN A 18 10.93 -14.01 10.00
N GLN A 19 11.37 -15.12 10.60
CA GLN A 19 11.24 -15.40 12.03
C GLN A 19 11.85 -14.29 12.91
N ALA A 20 13.02 -13.77 12.54
CA ALA A 20 13.67 -12.67 13.28
C ALA A 20 12.83 -11.39 13.31
N VAL A 21 12.15 -11.07 12.20
CA VAL A 21 11.30 -9.89 12.07
C VAL A 21 10.00 -10.08 12.85
N LEU A 22 9.39 -11.26 12.75
CA LEU A 22 8.18 -11.61 13.51
C LEU A 22 8.44 -11.57 15.02
N ARG A 23 9.58 -12.10 15.47
CA ARG A 23 9.99 -12.04 16.88
C ARG A 23 10.16 -10.61 17.38
N SER A 24 10.77 -9.75 16.56
CA SER A 24 10.93 -8.33 16.89
C SER A 24 9.58 -7.62 17.00
N LEU A 25 8.63 -7.97 16.12
CA LEU A 25 7.27 -7.46 16.14
C LEU A 25 6.55 -7.87 17.44
N VAL A 26 6.59 -9.14 17.83
CA VAL A 26 5.97 -9.62 19.08
C VAL A 26 6.60 -8.94 20.30
N ARG A 27 7.94 -8.81 20.33
CA ARG A 27 8.68 -8.16 21.42
C ARG A 27 8.29 -6.70 21.61
N ASN A 28 7.96 -5.97 20.54
CA ASN A 28 7.52 -4.58 20.64
C ASN A 28 6.11 -4.42 21.24
N ILE A 29 5.34 -5.50 21.33
CA ILE A 29 3.95 -5.48 21.80
C ILE A 29 3.84 -6.04 23.22
N LEU A 30 4.64 -7.07 23.54
CA LEU A 30 4.62 -7.71 24.84
C LEU A 30 5.50 -6.94 25.84
N VAL A 31 4.99 -6.79 27.06
CA VAL A 31 5.73 -6.22 28.20
C VAL A 31 6.74 -7.22 28.76
N ASP A 32 6.42 -8.51 28.70
CA ASP A 32 7.28 -9.59 29.20
C ASP A 32 7.94 -10.32 28.02
N PRO A 33 9.28 -10.29 27.91
CA PRO A 33 10.02 -10.97 26.86
C PRO A 33 9.93 -12.50 26.90
N SER A 34 9.59 -13.09 28.06
CA SER A 34 9.56 -14.56 28.23
C SER A 34 8.45 -15.22 27.40
N SER A 35 7.31 -14.53 27.23
CA SER A 35 6.15 -15.05 26.48
C SER A 35 6.27 -14.89 24.97
N VAL A 36 7.38 -14.36 24.46
CA VAL A 36 7.54 -14.08 23.01
C VAL A 36 7.52 -15.37 22.19
N GLU A 37 8.18 -16.43 22.66
CA GLU A 37 8.21 -17.72 21.95
C GLU A 37 6.83 -18.39 21.96
N ASP A 38 6.13 -18.36 23.09
CA ASP A 38 4.79 -18.94 23.23
C ASP A 38 3.80 -18.28 22.26
N VAL A 39 3.83 -16.95 22.18
CA VAL A 39 2.98 -16.18 21.26
C VAL A 39 3.31 -16.46 19.80
N LEU A 40 4.59 -16.62 19.46
CA LEU A 40 5.00 -16.99 18.10
C LEU A 40 4.52 -18.40 17.74
N GLN A 41 4.65 -19.37 18.65
CA GLN A 41 4.18 -20.73 18.43
C GLN A 41 2.65 -20.78 18.26
N GLU A 42 1.90 -20.10 19.13
CA GLU A 42 0.45 -20.01 19.02
C GLU A 42 0.02 -19.35 17.70
N ALA A 43 0.70 -18.27 17.29
CA ALA A 43 0.44 -17.61 16.03
C ALA A 43 0.76 -18.51 14.82
N PHE A 44 1.80 -19.34 14.90
CA PHE A 44 2.15 -20.28 13.86
C PHE A 44 1.09 -21.37 13.69
N ILE A 45 0.59 -21.93 14.80
CA ILE A 45 -0.49 -22.91 14.78
C ILE A 45 -1.74 -22.31 14.14
N LYS A 46 -2.17 -21.13 14.60
CA LYS A 46 -3.31 -20.39 14.02
C LYS A 46 -3.15 -20.10 12.53
N LEU A 47 -1.91 -19.84 12.09
CA LEU A 47 -1.60 -19.61 10.68
C LEU A 47 -1.76 -20.90 9.86
N LEU A 48 -1.28 -22.04 10.36
CA LEU A 48 -1.39 -23.34 9.69
C LEU A 48 -2.83 -23.86 9.66
N GLU A 49 -3.62 -23.59 10.71
CA GLU A 49 -5.05 -23.92 10.77
C GLU A 49 -5.90 -23.03 9.87
N SER A 50 -5.35 -21.92 9.38
CA SER A 50 -6.09 -21.02 8.50
C SER A 50 -6.31 -21.67 7.13
N ASN A 51 -7.56 -21.99 6.79
CA ASN A 51 -7.95 -22.47 5.46
C ASN A 51 -7.97 -21.34 4.39
N LYS A 52 -7.13 -20.31 4.56
CA LYS A 52 -7.09 -19.16 3.65
C LYS A 52 -6.29 -19.48 2.39
N HIS A 53 -6.82 -19.02 1.26
CA HIS A 53 -6.14 -19.09 -0.03
C HIS A 53 -5.46 -17.75 -0.35
N PHE A 54 -4.22 -17.82 -0.81
CA PHE A 54 -3.43 -16.63 -1.15
C PHE A 54 -3.13 -16.62 -2.65
N SER A 55 -3.35 -15.47 -3.29
CA SER A 55 -3.09 -15.30 -4.72
C SER A 55 -1.60 -15.07 -5.00
N ASN A 56 -0.82 -14.61 -4.02
CA ASN A 56 0.63 -14.39 -4.15
C ASN A 56 1.36 -14.39 -2.78
N LYS A 57 2.71 -14.36 -2.83
CA LYS A 57 3.59 -14.37 -1.64
C LYS A 57 3.39 -13.17 -0.72
N ASN A 58 3.13 -11.98 -1.27
CA ASN A 58 2.95 -10.76 -0.46
C ASN A 58 1.65 -10.81 0.32
N GLU A 59 0.58 -11.34 -0.29
CA GLU A 59 -0.70 -11.55 0.38
C GLU A 59 -0.58 -12.55 1.55
N ALA A 60 0.11 -13.68 1.33
CA ALA A 60 0.43 -14.65 2.37
C ALA A 60 1.28 -14.03 3.49
N TYR A 61 2.31 -13.26 3.15
CA TYR A 61 3.16 -12.58 4.12
C TYR A 61 2.39 -11.57 4.99
N ASN A 62 1.53 -10.76 4.38
CA ASN A 62 0.71 -9.79 5.07
C ASN A 62 -0.32 -10.46 5.98
N TYR A 63 -0.90 -11.58 5.55
CA TYR A 63 -1.81 -12.35 6.38
C TYR A 63 -1.08 -12.99 7.58
N MET A 64 0.10 -13.58 7.36
CA MET A 64 0.96 -14.11 8.43
C MET A 64 1.26 -13.04 9.48
N ARG A 65 1.67 -11.83 9.06
CA ARG A 65 1.89 -10.70 9.98
C ARG A 65 0.65 -10.36 10.79
N LYS A 66 -0.53 -10.33 10.16
CA LYS A 66 -1.81 -10.09 10.87
C LYS A 66 -2.09 -11.15 11.94
N VAL A 67 -1.85 -12.43 11.65
CA VAL A 67 -2.06 -13.52 12.62
C VAL A 67 -1.13 -13.35 13.84
N VAL A 68 0.15 -13.10 13.61
CA VAL A 68 1.14 -12.86 14.68
C VAL A 68 0.76 -11.64 15.53
N LEU A 69 0.34 -10.57 14.87
CA LEU A 69 -0.05 -9.33 15.51
C LEU A 69 -1.27 -9.52 16.42
N ASN A 70 -2.34 -10.11 15.88
CA ASN A 70 -3.56 -10.39 16.63
C ASN A 70 -3.29 -11.28 17.85
N THR A 71 -2.51 -12.34 17.67
CA THR A 71 -2.14 -13.26 18.77
C THR A 71 -1.36 -12.53 19.86
N SER A 72 -0.44 -11.64 19.50
CA SER A 72 0.31 -10.81 20.46
C SER A 72 -0.59 -9.87 21.27
N ILE A 73 -1.59 -9.27 20.61
CA ILE A 73 -2.54 -8.36 21.24
C ILE A 73 -3.47 -9.10 22.17
N ASP A 74 -3.97 -10.27 21.76
CA ASP A 74 -4.81 -11.12 22.59
C ASP A 74 -4.07 -11.52 23.86
N HIS A 75 -2.80 -11.93 23.72
CA HIS A 75 -1.94 -12.24 24.85
C HIS A 75 -1.73 -11.03 25.79
N TYR A 76 -1.42 -9.85 25.23
CA TYR A 76 -1.30 -8.60 25.99
C TYR A 76 -2.59 -8.26 26.76
N ARG A 77 -3.76 -8.36 26.12
CA ARG A 77 -5.07 -8.07 26.73
C ARG A 77 -5.42 -9.07 27.83
N CYS A 78 -5.19 -10.36 27.61
CA CYS A 78 -5.43 -11.41 28.60
C CYS A 78 -4.56 -11.22 29.85
N ARG A 79 -3.28 -10.87 29.68
CA ARG A 79 -2.38 -10.61 30.80
C ARG A 79 -2.74 -9.34 31.56
N ARG A 80 -3.10 -8.25 30.86
CA ARG A 80 -3.55 -7.01 31.50
C ARG A 80 -4.81 -7.23 32.34
N ARG A 81 -5.75 -8.04 31.85
CA ARG A 81 -6.94 -8.46 32.61
C ARG A 81 -6.53 -9.25 33.86
N ARG A 82 -5.70 -10.29 33.72
CA ARG A 82 -5.22 -11.10 34.86
C ARG A 82 -4.53 -10.26 35.94
N ASN A 83 -3.62 -9.37 35.54
CA ASN A 83 -2.92 -8.49 36.49
C ASN A 83 -3.86 -7.51 37.19
N ALA A 84 -4.88 -7.00 36.50
CA ALA A 84 -5.89 -6.13 37.11
C ALA A 84 -6.74 -6.86 38.18
N TYR A 85 -7.11 -8.13 37.93
CA TYR A 85 -7.83 -8.94 38.91
C TYR A 85 -6.97 -9.32 40.14
N SER A 86 -5.67 -9.52 39.96
CA SER A 86 -4.76 -9.88 41.07
C SER A 86 -4.40 -8.71 41.99
N LEU A 87 -4.43 -7.47 41.50
CA LEU A 87 -4.02 -6.28 42.27
C LEU A 87 -5.18 -5.56 42.96
N ASN A 88 -6.44 -5.83 42.58
CA ASN A 88 -7.60 -5.22 43.23
C ASN A 88 -8.87 -6.07 43.04
N PRO A 89 -9.27 -6.92 44.01
CA PRO A 89 -10.41 -7.83 43.85
C PRO A 89 -11.78 -7.12 43.79
N GLY A 90 -11.85 -5.80 44.01
CA GLY A 90 -13.10 -5.07 44.23
C GLY A 90 -13.45 -3.96 43.24
N ASN A 91 -12.68 -3.72 42.17
CA ASN A 91 -13.01 -2.60 41.26
C ASN A 91 -12.74 -2.89 39.77
N PRO A 92 -13.74 -3.38 39.01
CA PRO A 92 -13.61 -3.61 37.57
C PRO A 92 -13.60 -2.32 36.72
N ALA A 93 -13.71 -1.14 37.33
CA ALA A 93 -13.94 0.12 36.62
C ALA A 93 -12.69 0.88 36.14
N SER A 94 -11.47 0.43 36.41
CA SER A 94 -10.24 1.15 35.96
C SER A 94 -9.81 0.82 34.51
N LEU A 95 -10.69 0.20 33.72
CA LEU A 95 -10.44 -0.06 32.31
C LEU A 95 -10.85 1.16 31.47
N SER A 96 -10.01 2.20 31.44
CA SER A 96 -10.10 3.15 30.34
C SER A 96 -9.74 2.43 29.03
N PRO A 97 -10.62 2.42 28.01
CA PRO A 97 -10.29 1.86 26.69
C PRO A 97 -9.34 2.76 25.89
N SER A 98 -8.89 3.89 26.45
CA SER A 98 -8.24 5.00 25.73
C SER A 98 -6.76 4.81 25.43
N ALA A 99 -6.21 3.60 25.56
CA ALA A 99 -4.88 3.30 25.03
C ALA A 99 -5.07 2.86 23.56
N PRO A 100 -4.45 3.53 22.57
CA PRO A 100 -4.52 3.13 21.17
C PRO A 100 -4.20 1.64 21.05
N ASN A 101 -5.06 0.90 20.36
CA ASN A 101 -4.82 -0.52 20.12
C ASN A 101 -3.45 -0.67 19.43
N PRO A 102 -2.49 -1.43 20.00
CA PRO A 102 -1.18 -1.63 19.35
C PRO A 102 -1.30 -2.19 17.93
N LEU A 103 -2.42 -2.86 17.61
CA LEU A 103 -2.82 -3.23 16.23
C LEU A 103 -2.90 -2.02 15.30
N ASN A 104 -3.59 -0.98 15.74
CA ASN A 104 -3.88 0.20 14.92
C ASN A 104 -2.60 0.99 14.65
N LEU A 105 -1.74 1.15 15.67
CA LEU A 105 -0.45 1.82 15.52
C LEU A 105 0.48 1.06 14.56
N LEU A 106 0.51 -0.27 14.62
CA LEU A 106 1.36 -1.05 13.72
C LEU A 106 0.79 -1.10 12.29
N ILE A 107 -0.54 -1.17 12.13
CA ILE A 107 -1.20 -1.10 10.83
C ILE A 107 -0.99 0.28 10.19
N GLU A 108 -1.07 1.36 10.96
CA GLU A 108 -0.74 2.71 10.48
C GLU A 108 0.71 2.78 10.01
N LYS A 109 1.65 2.28 10.82
CA LYS A 109 3.07 2.27 10.45
C LYS A 109 3.34 1.45 9.18
N GLU A 110 2.76 0.26 9.03
CA GLU A 110 2.90 -0.55 7.81
C GLU A 110 2.25 0.14 6.60
N ARG A 111 1.09 0.78 6.77
CA ARG A 111 0.45 1.59 5.71
C ARG A 111 1.33 2.74 5.28
N ASP A 112 1.96 3.43 6.23
CA ASP A 112 2.87 4.54 5.95
C ASP A 112 4.14 4.06 5.24
N GLU A 113 4.72 2.93 5.65
CA GLU A 113 5.87 2.33 4.98
C GLU A 113 5.55 1.93 3.53
N VAL A 114 4.41 1.25 3.31
CA VAL A 114 3.94 0.91 1.96
C VAL A 114 3.67 2.17 1.13
N ARG A 115 2.99 3.16 1.70
CA ARG A 115 2.72 4.44 1.04
C ARG A 115 4.01 5.15 0.66
N ASN A 116 5.00 5.20 1.55
CA ASN A 116 6.29 5.82 1.32
C ASN A 116 7.09 5.09 0.23
N SER A 117 7.04 3.76 0.21
CA SER A 117 7.66 2.94 -0.84
C SER A 117 7.01 3.21 -2.21
N ILE A 118 5.68 3.27 -2.27
CA ILE A 118 4.95 3.61 -3.50
C ILE A 118 5.30 5.02 -3.97
N LEU A 119 5.29 6.00 -3.06
CA LEU A 119 5.65 7.38 -3.37
C LEU A 119 7.08 7.50 -3.88
N LYS A 120 8.02 6.75 -3.31
CA LYS A 120 9.42 6.70 -3.77
C LYS A 120 9.51 6.16 -5.19
N GLU A 121 8.78 5.09 -5.50
CA GLU A 121 8.80 4.49 -6.84
C GLU A 121 8.11 5.36 -7.89
N VAL A 122 7.00 6.01 -7.52
CA VAL A 122 6.33 7.00 -8.37
C VAL A 122 7.27 8.17 -8.68
N ARG A 123 7.96 8.72 -7.66
CA ARG A 123 8.94 9.80 -7.85
C ARG A 123 10.12 9.38 -8.73
N LYS A 124 10.63 8.16 -8.55
CA LYS A 124 11.69 7.60 -9.39
C LYS A 124 11.24 7.51 -10.85
N THR A 125 10.05 6.95 -11.08
CA THR A 125 9.48 6.82 -12.42
C THR A 125 9.27 8.19 -13.06
N LEU A 126 8.77 9.19 -12.31
CA LEU A 126 8.67 10.59 -12.76
C LEU A 126 10.04 11.20 -13.14
N GLY A 127 11.11 10.80 -12.47
CA GLY A 127 12.48 11.23 -12.78
C GLY A 127 13.06 10.60 -14.05
N GLU A 128 12.57 9.43 -14.45
CA GLU A 128 13.00 8.69 -15.65
C GLU A 128 12.27 9.17 -16.93
N LEU A 129 11.26 10.04 -16.80
CA LEU A 129 10.52 10.55 -17.95
C LEU A 129 11.39 11.46 -18.84
N PRO A 130 11.21 11.40 -20.17
CA PRO A 130 11.79 12.38 -21.09
C PRO A 130 11.46 13.82 -20.67
N PRO A 131 12.39 14.78 -20.82
CA PRO A 131 12.22 16.16 -20.37
C PRO A 131 10.91 16.81 -20.87
N ALA A 132 10.56 16.56 -22.14
CA ALA A 132 9.34 17.10 -22.75
C ALA A 132 8.04 16.54 -22.15
N GLN A 133 8.05 15.30 -21.63
CA GLN A 133 6.89 14.70 -20.96
C GLN A 133 6.79 15.15 -19.51
N LYS A 134 7.94 15.26 -18.82
CA LYS A 134 8.02 15.76 -17.46
C LYS A 134 7.51 17.20 -17.37
N GLU A 135 7.96 18.07 -18.27
CA GLU A 135 7.48 19.45 -18.37
C GLU A 135 5.97 19.51 -18.62
N ALA A 136 5.46 18.67 -19.52
CA ALA A 136 4.02 18.63 -19.82
C ALA A 136 3.20 18.17 -18.60
N ILE A 137 3.70 17.20 -17.82
CA ILE A 137 3.06 16.75 -16.57
C ILE A 137 3.11 17.85 -15.51
N ASP A 138 4.22 18.57 -15.36
CA ASP A 138 4.33 19.70 -14.43
C ASP A 138 3.34 20.83 -14.80
N ILE A 139 3.18 21.10 -16.10
CA ILE A 139 2.19 22.06 -16.62
C ILE A 139 0.75 21.56 -16.36
N ALA A 140 0.49 20.26 -16.44
CA ALA A 140 -0.84 19.70 -16.19
C ALA A 140 -1.21 19.68 -14.71
N PHE A 141 -0.27 19.33 -13.83
CA PHE A 141 -0.47 19.30 -12.38
C PHE A 141 -0.41 20.67 -11.71
N ASN A 142 0.08 21.68 -12.45
CA ASN A 142 0.17 23.09 -12.11
C ASN A 142 -0.19 23.46 -10.66
N ARG A 143 0.82 23.54 -9.80
CA ARG A 143 0.65 23.93 -8.39
C ARG A 143 0.16 25.36 -8.20
N ASN A 144 0.22 26.20 -9.24
CA ASN A 144 -0.12 27.62 -9.19
C ASN A 144 -1.51 27.91 -9.80
N HIS A 145 -2.30 26.88 -10.13
CA HIS A 145 -3.68 26.99 -10.66
C HIS A 145 -3.87 27.87 -11.91
N ARG A 146 -2.79 28.20 -12.64
CA ARG A 146 -2.88 28.91 -13.94
C ARG A 146 -3.60 28.04 -14.99
N LYS A 147 -4.31 28.67 -15.92
CA LYS A 147 -4.94 27.94 -17.03
C LYS A 147 -3.86 27.38 -17.96
N ILE A 148 -4.00 26.11 -18.35
CA ILE A 148 -3.05 25.43 -19.26
C ILE A 148 -2.91 26.20 -20.58
N LYS A 149 -4.00 26.81 -21.06
CA LYS A 149 -4.04 27.60 -22.29
C LYS A 149 -3.09 28.81 -22.22
N ASP A 150 -3.01 29.48 -21.08
CA ASP A 150 -2.15 30.66 -20.88
C ASP A 150 -0.66 30.27 -20.88
N ILE A 151 -0.35 29.09 -20.32
CA ILE A 151 1.01 28.51 -20.33
C ILE A 151 1.41 28.08 -21.75
N CYS A 152 0.47 27.53 -22.52
CA CYS A 152 0.69 27.17 -23.93
C CYS A 152 1.06 28.39 -24.76
N THR A 153 0.34 29.51 -24.57
CA THR A 153 0.62 30.78 -25.27
C THR A 153 1.95 31.38 -24.86
N GLU A 154 2.30 31.35 -23.58
CA GLU A 154 3.58 31.87 -23.07
C GLU A 154 4.78 31.07 -23.61
N LYS A 155 4.65 29.75 -23.68
CA LYS A 155 5.73 28.87 -24.16
C LYS A 155 5.74 28.65 -25.68
N ALA A 156 4.80 29.23 -26.42
CA ALA A 156 4.60 28.98 -27.85
C ALA A 156 4.46 27.49 -28.20
N ILE A 157 3.84 26.68 -27.32
CA ILE A 157 3.60 25.25 -27.54
C ILE A 157 2.09 25.03 -27.77
N PRO A 158 1.67 24.33 -28.84
CA PRO A 158 0.26 24.04 -29.06
C PRO A 158 -0.36 23.19 -27.93
N TYR A 159 -1.60 23.49 -27.57
CA TYR A 159 -2.35 22.73 -26.55
C TYR A 159 -2.43 21.23 -26.87
N SER A 160 -2.63 20.87 -28.14
CA SER A 160 -2.64 19.50 -28.64
C SER A 160 -1.34 18.75 -28.33
N THR A 161 -0.20 19.44 -28.41
CA THR A 161 1.12 18.88 -28.14
C THR A 161 1.31 18.62 -26.64
N ILE A 162 0.89 19.56 -25.77
CA ILE A 162 0.91 19.33 -24.32
C ILE A 162 0.03 18.15 -23.95
N ARG A 163 -1.21 18.10 -24.47
CA ARG A 163 -2.14 16.99 -24.23
C ARG A 163 -1.52 15.64 -24.61
N SER A 164 -0.96 15.54 -25.82
CA SER A 164 -0.30 14.31 -26.28
C SER A 164 0.88 13.90 -25.38
N ARG A 165 1.73 14.86 -24.97
CA ARG A 165 2.86 14.60 -24.08
C ARG A 165 2.44 14.18 -22.67
N VAL A 166 1.37 14.77 -22.13
CA VAL A 166 0.78 14.37 -20.85
C VAL A 166 0.27 12.93 -20.93
N THR A 167 -0.52 12.60 -21.95
CA THR A 167 -1.04 11.24 -22.11
C THR A 167 0.09 10.22 -22.26
N ALA A 168 1.09 10.52 -23.09
CA ALA A 168 2.26 9.66 -23.26
C ALA A 168 3.06 9.47 -21.96
N GLY A 169 3.24 10.54 -21.18
CA GLY A 169 3.91 10.49 -19.89
C GLY A 169 3.13 9.67 -18.85
N ILE A 170 1.81 9.83 -18.78
CA ILE A 170 0.93 9.04 -17.91
C ILE A 170 0.98 7.56 -18.30
N ASP A 171 0.91 7.25 -19.59
CA ASP A 171 1.02 5.88 -20.08
C ASP A 171 2.37 5.25 -19.75
N HIS A 172 3.47 6.01 -19.85
CA HIS A 172 4.80 5.56 -19.46
C HIS A 172 4.85 5.22 -17.96
N ILE A 173 4.37 6.12 -17.10
CA ILE A 173 4.29 5.90 -15.65
C ILE A 173 3.44 4.68 -15.34
N ARG A 174 2.27 4.55 -15.98
CA ARG A 174 1.36 3.42 -15.78
C ARG A 174 2.02 2.10 -16.13
N ARG A 175 2.69 1.99 -17.27
CA ARG A 175 3.39 0.76 -17.68
C ARG A 175 4.49 0.38 -16.69
N GLN A 176 5.33 1.34 -16.30
CA GLN A 176 6.40 1.14 -15.32
C GLN A 176 5.87 0.66 -13.97
N LEU A 177 4.82 1.29 -13.44
CA LEU A 177 4.22 0.91 -12.16
C LEU A 177 3.46 -0.43 -12.23
N THR A 178 2.93 -0.78 -13.40
CA THR A 178 2.29 -2.09 -13.62
C THR A 178 3.32 -3.21 -13.65
N VAL A 179 4.44 -3.03 -14.37
CA VAL A 179 5.57 -4.00 -14.40
C VAL A 179 6.12 -4.24 -12.99
N LYS A 180 6.21 -3.18 -12.17
CA LYS A 180 6.68 -3.27 -10.78
C LYS A 180 5.66 -3.85 -9.80
N GLY A 181 4.46 -4.21 -10.28
CA GLY A 181 3.39 -4.80 -9.47
C GLY A 181 2.75 -3.85 -8.45
N ILE A 182 2.99 -2.54 -8.59
CA ILE A 182 2.44 -1.49 -7.71
C ILE A 182 1.01 -1.14 -8.11
N TYR A 183 0.69 -1.28 -9.41
CA TYR A 183 -0.64 -1.06 -9.94
C TYR A 183 -1.28 -2.41 -10.32
N ARG A 184 -2.43 -2.74 -9.72
CA ARG A 184 -3.31 -3.80 -10.23
C ARG A 184 -3.99 -3.22 -11.47
N THR A 185 -3.97 -3.94 -12.60
CA THR A 185 -4.60 -3.52 -13.86
C THR A 185 -5.99 -2.94 -13.58
N LEU A 186 -6.10 -1.60 -13.50
CA LEU A 186 -7.40 -0.95 -13.66
C LEU A 186 -7.84 -1.32 -15.07
N GLY A 187 -9.06 -1.81 -15.18
CA GLY A 187 -9.72 -2.03 -16.47
C GLY A 187 -9.41 -0.87 -17.41
N GLU A 188 -9.23 -1.22 -18.68
CA GLU A 188 -9.05 -0.33 -19.80
C GLU A 188 -9.70 1.03 -19.51
N VAL A 189 -8.88 2.07 -19.33
CA VAL A 189 -9.44 3.42 -19.44
C VAL A 189 -9.82 3.48 -20.90
N PRO A 190 -11.11 3.62 -21.25
CA PRO A 190 -11.51 3.72 -22.64
C PRO A 190 -10.65 4.82 -23.23
N ARG A 191 -9.91 4.50 -24.29
CA ARG A 191 -9.36 5.55 -25.14
C ARG A 191 -10.58 6.28 -25.64
N GLU A 192 -10.92 7.41 -25.04
CA GLU A 192 -11.83 8.35 -25.69
C GLU A 192 -11.18 8.65 -27.03
N GLU A 193 -11.73 8.01 -28.06
CA GLU A 193 -11.33 8.20 -29.43
C GLU A 193 -11.38 9.71 -29.66
N SER A 194 -10.23 10.25 -30.04
CA SER A 194 -10.16 11.58 -30.60
C SER A 194 -11.10 11.62 -31.79
N THR A 195 -12.29 12.16 -31.61
CA THR A 195 -13.09 12.65 -32.72
C THR A 195 -12.27 13.76 -33.36
N GLY A 196 -11.61 13.37 -34.46
CA GLY A 196 -10.97 14.30 -35.36
C GLY A 196 -12.00 15.29 -35.86
N SER A 197 -11.67 16.57 -35.73
CA SER A 197 -11.70 17.55 -36.82
C SER A 197 -12.78 17.33 -37.90
N THR A 198 -13.83 18.15 -37.87
CA THR A 198 -14.32 18.76 -39.10
C THR A 198 -13.92 20.23 -39.09
N VAL A 199 -12.85 20.52 -39.84
CA VAL A 199 -12.57 21.85 -40.36
C VAL A 199 -13.47 22.07 -41.57
N GLY A 200 -14.15 23.22 -41.58
CA GLY A 200 -14.77 23.87 -42.74
C GLY A 200 -15.26 25.22 -42.21
N GLY A 201 -14.67 26.38 -42.47
CA GLY A 201 -13.94 26.79 -43.66
C GLY A 201 -14.92 27.39 -44.67
N ASN A 202 -15.22 28.67 -44.52
CA ASN A 202 -15.51 29.69 -45.55
C ASN A 202 -15.87 31.00 -44.81
N ALA A 203 -15.01 32.02 -44.81
CA ALA A 203 -14.69 32.96 -45.88
C ALA A 203 -15.78 34.05 -46.05
N GLU A 204 -15.30 35.29 -45.96
CA GLU A 204 -15.94 36.60 -46.11
C GLU A 204 -16.97 36.68 -47.26
N VAL A 205 -18.12 37.36 -47.03
CA VAL A 205 -18.49 38.72 -47.48
C VAL A 205 -19.72 39.15 -46.69
#